data_AF-A0A6N7CUP7-F1
#
_entry.id   AF-A0A6N7CUP7-F1
#
_cell.length_a   1.000
_cell.length_b   1.000
_cell.length_c   1.000
_cell.angle_alpha   90.00
_cell.angle_beta   90.00
_cell.angle_gamma   90.00
#
_symmetry.space_group_name_H-M   'P 1'
#
loop_
_entity.id
_entity.type
_entity.pdbx_description
1 polymer ?
#
loop_
_entity_poly.entity_id
_entity_poly.type
_entity_poly.pdbx_seq_one_letter_code
_entity_poly.pdbx_strand_id
1 'polypeptide(L)'
;MDVVHSRCAGIDISKKDAKVCVRIQGRGNRRTSSTVTTWGAMTNQILALREHLLEQKVTCVVMEATSNYWRPFYYLLEEHLEVMLVNARDVKTVPGRKSDVSDAAWLADLGAHGLVRASFVPPEPIRVLRDLTRARTMITHERTREIQRLEKLLEDTGIELSSVATDITGVSGRLMLEALIDGRNDSVQLSQLAKGRLRS
;
A
#
# COMPACT_ATOMS: atom_id res chain seq x y z
N MET A 1 -1.36 30.16 -19.06
CA MET A 1 -1.88 29.30 -17.99
C MET A 1 -1.39 29.89 -16.69
N ASP A 2 -2.32 30.19 -15.77
CA ASP A 2 -1.96 30.87 -14.53
C ASP A 2 -1.19 29.94 -13.60
N VAL A 3 -0.26 30.50 -12.83
CA VAL A 3 0.56 29.74 -11.89
C VAL A 3 -0.08 29.85 -10.51
N VAL A 4 -0.56 28.72 -10.00
CA VAL A 4 -1.15 28.59 -8.67
C VAL A 4 -0.04 28.46 -7.61
N HIS A 5 0.95 27.60 -7.89
CA HIS A 5 2.11 27.41 -7.01
C HIS A 5 3.39 27.88 -7.69
N SER A 6 3.95 29.00 -7.22
CA SER A 6 5.20 29.54 -7.76
C SER A 6 6.41 28.64 -7.53
N ARG A 7 6.33 27.74 -6.55
CA ARG A 7 7.39 26.78 -6.19
C ARG A 7 6.72 25.43 -5.93
N CYS A 8 6.80 24.54 -6.90
CA CYS A 8 6.12 23.24 -6.87
C CYS A 8 7.15 22.13 -7.02
N ALA A 9 6.95 21.02 -6.30
CA ALA A 9 7.72 19.81 -6.49
C ALA A 9 6.86 18.72 -7.13
N GLY A 10 7.47 17.94 -8.00
CA GLY A 10 6.90 16.70 -8.53
C GLY A 10 7.80 15.53 -8.17
N ILE A 11 7.20 14.45 -7.66
CA ILE A 11 7.91 13.27 -7.17
C ILE A 11 7.44 12.04 -7.94
N ASP A 12 8.36 11.46 -8.70
CA ASP A 12 8.19 10.17 -9.36
C ASP A 12 8.87 9.09 -8.52
N ILE A 13 8.08 8.17 -7.97
CA ILE A 13 8.50 7.25 -6.90
C ILE A 13 8.71 5.84 -7.45
N SER A 14 9.90 5.29 -7.21
CA SER A 14 10.26 3.91 -7.48
C SER A 14 10.37 3.09 -6.20
N LYS A 15 10.74 1.81 -6.31
CA LYS A 15 10.93 0.93 -5.15
C LYS A 15 12.09 1.38 -4.25
N LYS A 16 13.17 1.93 -4.82
CA LYS A 16 14.43 2.19 -4.10
C LYS A 16 14.70 3.67 -3.90
N ASP A 17 14.14 4.51 -4.75
CA ASP A 17 14.41 5.94 -4.82
C ASP A 17 13.19 6.70 -5.34
N ALA A 18 13.30 8.02 -5.35
CA ALA A 18 12.38 8.91 -6.03
C ALA A 18 13.15 9.98 -6.80
N LYS A 19 12.71 10.25 -8.02
CA LYS A 19 13.13 11.44 -8.77
C LYS A 19 12.26 12.61 -8.33
N VAL A 20 12.89 13.69 -7.91
CA VAL A 20 12.23 14.88 -7.40
C VAL A 20 12.60 16.05 -8.29
N CYS A 21 11.60 16.65 -8.93
CA CYS A 21 11.77 17.89 -9.66
C CYS A 21 11.26 19.06 -8.81
N VAL A 22 12.11 20.04 -8.53
CA VAL A 22 11.70 21.33 -7.96
C VAL A 22 11.59 22.34 -9.09
N ARG A 23 10.37 22.84 -9.32
CA ARG A 23 10.04 23.87 -10.31
C ARG A 23 9.86 25.21 -9.62
N ILE A 24 10.61 26.21 -10.06
CA ILE A 24 10.53 27.59 -9.55
C ILE A 24 10.10 28.50 -10.70
N GLN A 25 8.96 29.16 -10.51
CA GLN A 25 8.39 30.10 -11.46
C GLN A 25 9.32 31.31 -11.64
N GLY A 26 9.67 31.61 -12.88
CA GLY A 26 10.42 32.80 -13.24
C GLY A 26 9.62 34.08 -12.97
N ARG A 27 10.32 35.18 -12.66
CA ARG A 27 9.74 36.53 -12.49
C ARG A 27 10.35 37.49 -13.52
N GLY A 28 9.51 38.31 -14.16
CA GLY A 28 9.93 39.23 -15.22
C GLY A 28 10.58 38.48 -16.39
N ASN A 29 11.79 38.87 -16.77
CA ASN A 29 12.55 38.23 -17.86
C ASN A 29 13.22 36.91 -17.46
N ARG A 30 13.18 36.53 -16.18
CA ARG A 30 13.81 35.29 -15.70
C ARG A 30 12.95 34.10 -16.11
N ARG A 31 13.55 33.10 -16.76
CA ARG A 31 12.85 31.88 -17.17
C ARG A 31 12.52 31.01 -15.95
N THR A 32 11.43 30.25 -16.05
CA THR A 32 11.12 29.18 -15.10
C THR A 32 12.25 28.16 -15.10
N SER A 33 12.68 27.75 -13.91
CA SER A 33 13.74 26.76 -13.72
C SER A 33 13.18 25.49 -13.11
N SER A 34 13.72 24.35 -13.53
CA SER A 34 13.40 23.04 -12.97
C SER A 34 14.70 22.30 -12.67
N THR A 35 14.82 21.78 -11.45
CA THR A 35 15.99 21.00 -11.03
C THR A 35 15.53 19.62 -10.59
N VAL A 36 16.09 18.58 -11.22
CA VAL A 36 15.78 17.19 -10.90
C VAL A 36 16.89 16.61 -10.06
N THR A 37 16.52 15.98 -8.94
CA THR A 37 17.41 15.28 -8.02
C THR A 37 16.87 13.88 -7.74
N THR A 38 17.71 12.99 -7.22
CA THR A 38 17.33 11.62 -6.85
C THR A 38 17.55 11.41 -5.36
N TRP A 39 16.55 10.86 -4.67
CA TRP A 39 16.57 10.63 -3.23
C TRP A 39 16.23 9.17 -2.92
N GLY A 40 16.88 8.58 -1.91
CA GLY A 40 16.57 7.21 -1.50
C GLY A 40 15.19 7.09 -0.83
N ALA A 41 14.59 5.90 -0.88
CA ALA A 41 13.30 5.60 -0.24
C ALA A 41 13.40 5.22 1.26
N MET A 42 14.60 5.31 1.85
CA MET A 42 14.82 5.10 3.28
C MET A 42 14.39 6.34 4.08
N THR A 43 13.87 6.15 5.30
CA THR A 43 13.34 7.24 6.15
C THR A 43 14.30 8.42 6.30
N ASN A 44 15.59 8.18 6.54
CA ASN A 44 16.58 9.25 6.68
C ASN A 44 16.75 10.07 5.39
N GLN A 45 16.65 9.43 4.22
CA GLN A 45 16.72 10.11 2.92
C GLN A 45 15.45 10.90 2.63
N ILE A 46 14.27 10.38 3.01
CA ILE A 46 12.99 11.08 2.86
C ILE A 46 12.92 12.30 3.81
N LEU A 47 13.44 12.18 5.03
CA LEU A 47 13.56 13.32 5.95
C LEU A 47 14.53 14.37 5.43
N ALA A 48 15.68 13.97 4.87
CA ALA A 48 16.59 14.92 4.22
C ALA A 48 15.95 15.60 3.00
N LEU A 49 15.16 14.86 2.21
CA LEU A 49 14.35 15.42 1.12
C LEU A 49 13.35 16.46 1.65
N ARG A 50 12.68 16.18 2.76
CA ARG A 50 11.75 17.11 3.39
C ARG A 50 12.43 18.45 3.70
N GLU A 51 13.57 18.41 4.38
CA GLU A 51 14.33 19.62 4.72
C GLU A 51 14.75 20.37 3.46
N HIS A 52 15.21 19.65 2.43
CA HIS A 52 15.53 20.26 1.14
C HIS A 52 14.32 20.97 0.50
N LEU A 53 13.13 20.36 0.50
CA LEU A 53 11.91 20.96 -0.06
C LEU A 53 11.47 22.21 0.73
N LEU A 54 11.63 22.18 2.06
CA LEU A 54 11.36 23.33 2.93
C LEU A 54 12.34 24.48 2.68
N GLU A 55 13.65 24.20 2.56
CA GLU A 55 14.66 25.18 2.18
C GLU A 55 14.39 25.80 0.80
N GLN A 56 13.94 24.97 -0.15
CA GLN A 56 13.49 25.43 -1.46
C GLN A 56 12.16 26.20 -1.41
N LYS A 57 11.49 26.31 -0.26
CA LYS A 57 10.20 26.97 -0.05
C LYS A 57 9.11 26.45 -0.98
N VAL A 58 9.10 25.13 -1.20
CA VAL A 58 8.07 24.47 -1.99
C VAL A 58 6.73 24.60 -1.29
N THR A 59 5.70 25.01 -2.02
CA THR A 59 4.35 25.20 -1.47
C THR A 59 3.38 24.11 -1.88
N CYS A 60 3.74 23.24 -2.83
CA CYS A 60 2.95 22.09 -3.21
C CYS A 60 3.87 20.98 -3.71
N VAL A 61 3.61 19.75 -3.25
CA VAL A 61 4.31 18.53 -3.65
C VAL A 61 3.30 17.61 -4.33
N VAL A 62 3.54 17.26 -5.59
CA VAL A 62 2.69 16.32 -6.33
C VAL A 62 3.42 14.99 -6.49
N MET A 63 2.78 13.89 -6.12
CA MET A 63 3.33 12.54 -6.31
C MET A 63 2.30 11.59 -6.93
N GLU A 64 2.73 10.76 -7.87
CA GLU A 64 1.85 9.78 -8.51
C GLU A 64 1.64 8.54 -7.63
N ALA A 65 0.38 8.10 -7.50
CA ALA A 65 0.02 6.91 -6.76
C ALA A 65 0.38 5.62 -7.53
N THR A 66 1.61 5.13 -7.35
CA THR A 66 2.03 3.81 -7.85
C THR A 66 2.31 2.85 -6.69
N SER A 67 1.63 1.71 -6.68
CA SER A 67 1.75 0.68 -5.62
C SER A 67 1.54 1.28 -4.21
N ASN A 68 2.29 0.83 -3.21
CA ASN A 68 2.36 1.37 -1.86
C ASN A 68 3.61 2.24 -1.60
N TYR A 69 4.51 2.41 -2.58
CA TYR A 69 5.78 3.11 -2.38
C TYR A 69 5.63 4.60 -2.08
N TRP A 70 4.51 5.20 -2.47
CA TRP A 70 4.19 6.60 -2.15
C TRP A 70 3.94 6.84 -0.66
N ARG A 71 3.51 5.83 0.10
CA ARG A 71 3.12 5.97 1.51
C ARG A 71 4.21 6.61 2.38
N PRO A 72 5.45 6.10 2.43
CA PRO A 72 6.50 6.70 3.27
C PRO A 72 6.81 8.14 2.87
N PHE A 73 6.81 8.47 1.57
CA PHE A 73 6.99 9.86 1.12
C PHE A 73 5.83 10.74 1.53
N TYR A 74 4.59 10.30 1.33
CA TYR A 74 3.41 11.07 1.70
C TYR A 74 3.38 11.34 3.20
N TYR A 75 3.52 10.30 4.03
CA TYR A 75 3.36 10.43 5.49
C TYR A 75 4.47 11.28 6.14
N LEU A 76 5.71 11.19 5.65
CA LEU A 76 6.81 11.98 6.21
C LEU A 76 6.82 13.43 5.73
N LEU A 77 6.14 13.74 4.62
CA LEU A 77 6.07 15.09 4.05
C LEU A 77 4.79 15.83 4.46
N GLU A 78 3.66 15.15 4.67
CA GLU A 78 2.34 15.77 4.89
C GLU A 78 2.25 16.64 6.16
N GLU A 79 3.12 16.41 7.15
CA GLU A 79 3.16 17.22 8.39
C GLU A 79 3.67 18.65 8.16
N HIS A 80 4.46 18.87 7.11
CA HIS A 80 5.19 20.13 6.89
C HIS A 80 4.94 20.75 5.51
N LEU A 81 4.43 19.98 4.55
CA LEU A 81 4.24 20.38 3.17
C LEU A 81 2.81 20.05 2.72
N GLU A 82 2.29 20.85 1.79
CA GLU A 82 1.05 20.50 1.09
C GLU A 82 1.34 19.38 0.08
N VAL A 83 0.88 18.16 0.38
CA VAL A 83 1.16 16.98 -0.45
C VAL A 83 -0.10 16.49 -1.15
N MET A 84 -0.02 16.47 -2.48
CA MET A 84 -1.04 15.94 -3.39
C MET A 84 -0.61 14.57 -3.92
N LEU A 85 -1.27 13.52 -3.43
CA LEU A 85 -1.23 12.22 -4.08
C LEU A 85 -2.19 12.25 -5.28
N VAL A 86 -1.73 11.95 -6.49
CA VAL A 86 -2.57 12.03 -7.71
C VAL A 86 -2.73 10.68 -8.38
N ASN A 87 -3.85 10.50 -9.08
CA ASN A 87 -4.11 9.27 -9.83
C ASN A 87 -3.31 9.26 -11.13
N ALA A 88 -2.57 8.17 -11.36
CA ALA A 88 -1.80 7.91 -12.58
C ALA A 88 -2.62 8.11 -13.87
N ARG A 89 -3.91 7.73 -13.86
CA ARG A 89 -4.79 7.86 -15.03
C ARG A 89 -5.04 9.34 -15.34
N ASP A 90 -5.32 10.14 -14.33
CA ASP A 90 -5.62 11.56 -14.49
C ASP A 90 -4.40 12.30 -15.04
N VAL A 91 -3.21 12.02 -14.49
CA VAL A 91 -1.92 12.61 -14.96
C VAL A 91 -1.66 12.29 -16.43
N LYS A 92 -1.93 11.05 -16.87
CA LYS A 92 -1.71 10.61 -18.26
C LYS A 92 -2.68 11.23 -19.26
N THR A 93 -3.87 11.63 -18.82
CA THR A 93 -4.88 12.25 -19.70
C THR A 93 -4.65 13.72 -19.96
N VAL A 94 -3.77 14.38 -19.20
CA VAL A 94 -3.49 15.81 -19.40
C VAL A 94 -2.66 16.01 -20.68
N PRO A 95 -3.16 16.77 -21.68
CA PRO A 95 -2.43 17.04 -22.91
C PRO A 95 -1.26 18.00 -22.68
N GLY A 96 -0.34 18.07 -23.66
CA GLY A 96 0.77 19.04 -23.65
C GLY A 96 2.07 18.53 -23.01
N ARG A 97 2.12 17.26 -22.61
CA ARG A 97 3.37 16.62 -22.16
C ARG A 97 4.35 16.51 -23.32
N LYS A 98 5.57 17.02 -23.11
CA LYS A 98 6.70 16.82 -24.04
C LYS A 98 7.39 15.48 -23.80
N SER A 99 7.93 14.89 -24.86
CA SER A 99 8.57 13.56 -24.83
C SER A 99 9.88 13.50 -24.02
N ASP A 100 10.57 14.63 -23.90
CA ASP A 100 11.86 14.79 -23.24
C ASP A 100 11.75 15.16 -21.75
N VAL A 101 10.53 15.26 -21.21
CA VAL A 101 10.27 15.68 -19.83
C VAL A 101 10.10 14.45 -18.92
N SER A 102 10.93 14.39 -17.88
CA SER A 102 10.81 13.37 -16.82
C SER A 102 9.44 13.42 -16.13
N ASP A 103 8.94 12.28 -15.65
CA ASP A 103 7.66 12.21 -14.93
C ASP A 103 7.60 13.18 -13.74
N ALA A 104 8.67 13.27 -12.95
CA ALA A 104 8.80 14.22 -11.86
C ALA A 104 8.62 15.68 -12.30
N ALA A 105 9.23 16.08 -13.42
CA ALA A 105 9.09 17.43 -13.95
C ALA A 105 7.69 17.70 -14.51
N TRP A 106 7.06 16.68 -15.10
CA TRP A 106 5.67 16.79 -15.55
C TRP A 106 4.72 16.99 -14.37
N LEU A 107 4.86 16.20 -13.31
CA LEU A 107 4.07 16.35 -12.08
C LEU A 107 4.22 17.75 -11.45
N ALA A 108 5.45 18.28 -11.41
CA ALA A 108 5.71 19.61 -10.87
C ALA A 108 5.03 20.72 -11.68
N ASP A 109 4.97 20.58 -13.01
CA ASP A 109 4.31 21.56 -13.88
C ASP A 109 2.79 21.49 -13.77
N LEU A 110 2.23 20.28 -13.74
CA LEU A 110 0.80 20.07 -13.49
C LEU A 110 0.35 20.66 -12.15
N GLY A 111 1.11 20.41 -11.08
CA GLY A 111 0.86 20.98 -9.76
C GLY A 111 0.95 22.50 -9.75
N ALA A 112 2.00 23.06 -10.38
CA ALA A 112 2.19 24.51 -10.45
C ALA A 112 1.01 25.24 -11.10
N HIS A 113 0.31 24.58 -12.03
CA HIS A 113 -0.82 25.12 -12.77
C HIS A 113 -2.19 24.62 -12.26
N GLY A 114 -2.24 23.82 -11.18
CA GLY A 114 -3.50 23.32 -10.61
C GLY A 114 -4.26 22.36 -11.53
N LEU A 115 -3.56 21.61 -12.38
CA LEU A 115 -4.15 20.76 -13.43
C LEU A 115 -4.46 19.34 -12.98
N VAL A 116 -4.15 19.00 -11.74
CA VAL A 116 -4.38 17.68 -11.15
C VAL A 116 -5.19 17.81 -9.87
N ARG A 117 -5.99 16.78 -9.59
CA ARG A 117 -6.79 16.69 -8.39
C ARG A 117 -6.16 15.72 -7.41
N ALA A 118 -6.06 16.14 -6.15
CA ALA A 118 -5.62 15.26 -5.08
C ALA A 118 -6.61 14.09 -4.89
N SER A 119 -6.06 12.88 -4.84
CA SER A 119 -6.75 11.70 -4.35
C SER A 119 -6.99 11.83 -2.85
N PHE A 120 -8.09 11.26 -2.38
CA PHE A 120 -8.39 11.26 -0.95
C PHE A 120 -7.44 10.32 -0.20
N VAL A 121 -6.60 10.90 0.66
CA VAL A 121 -5.83 10.18 1.67
C VAL A 121 -6.48 10.47 3.03
N PRO A 122 -7.01 9.45 3.75
CA PRO A 122 -7.62 9.69 5.05
C PRO A 122 -6.61 10.26 6.06
N PRO A 123 -7.08 10.98 7.10
CA PRO A 123 -6.23 11.37 8.22
C PRO A 123 -5.59 10.17 8.91
N GLU A 124 -4.43 10.38 9.55
CA GLU A 124 -3.62 9.32 10.17
C GLU A 124 -4.43 8.35 11.06
N PRO A 125 -5.28 8.81 12.00
CA PRO A 125 -6.03 7.88 12.86
C PRO A 125 -6.93 6.94 12.06
N ILE A 126 -7.51 7.42 10.96
CA ILE A 126 -8.36 6.63 10.08
C ILE A 126 -7.53 5.66 9.25
N ARG A 127 -6.32 6.03 8.82
CA ARG A 127 -5.41 5.12 8.09
C ARG A 127 -5.00 3.94 8.93
N VAL A 128 -4.61 4.17 10.19
CA VAL A 128 -4.24 3.11 11.14
C VAL A 128 -5.40 2.13 11.33
N LEU A 129 -6.61 2.63 11.60
CA LEU A 129 -7.80 1.78 11.74
C LEU A 129 -8.12 0.98 10.46
N ARG A 130 -7.97 1.61 9.29
CA ARG A 130 -8.21 0.94 8.00
C ARG A 130 -7.19 -0.15 7.73
N ASP A 131 -5.92 0.07 8.04
CA ASP A 131 -4.87 -0.93 7.80
C ASP A 131 -5.09 -2.14 8.74
N LEU A 132 -5.45 -1.92 10.02
CA LEU A 132 -5.80 -3.00 10.96
C LEU A 132 -7.03 -3.80 10.51
N THR A 133 -8.13 -3.12 10.15
CA THR A 133 -9.38 -3.80 9.75
C THR A 133 -9.21 -4.58 8.45
N ARG A 134 -8.46 -4.03 7.48
CA ARG A 134 -8.10 -4.73 6.23
C ARG A 134 -7.21 -5.94 6.49
N ALA A 135 -6.20 -5.80 7.34
CA ALA A 135 -5.33 -6.92 7.72
C ALA A 135 -6.14 -8.04 8.37
N ARG A 136 -7.04 -7.72 9.31
CA ARG A 136 -7.94 -8.71 9.94
C ARG A 136 -8.80 -9.44 8.91
N THR A 137 -9.45 -8.72 7.99
CA THR A 137 -10.29 -9.32 6.95
C THR A 137 -9.47 -10.23 6.03
N MET A 138 -8.29 -9.78 5.60
CA MET A 138 -7.38 -10.57 4.78
C MET A 138 -6.95 -11.86 5.48
N ILE A 139 -6.46 -11.76 6.71
CA ILE A 139 -6.04 -12.93 7.52
C ILE A 139 -7.22 -13.87 7.77
N THR A 140 -8.43 -13.34 8.00
CA THR A 140 -9.64 -14.17 8.17
C THR A 140 -9.94 -14.97 6.90
N HIS A 141 -9.90 -14.32 5.74
CA HIS A 141 -10.10 -15.00 4.46
C HIS A 141 -9.00 -16.02 4.15
N GLU A 142 -7.74 -15.70 4.47
CA GLU A 142 -6.61 -16.63 4.33
C GLU A 142 -6.78 -17.85 5.23
N ARG A 143 -7.12 -17.65 6.51
CA ARG A 143 -7.43 -18.74 7.43
C ARG A 143 -8.52 -19.65 6.85
N THR A 144 -9.64 -19.08 6.37
CA THR A 144 -10.72 -19.89 5.78
C THR A 144 -10.23 -20.68 4.57
N ARG A 145 -9.42 -20.08 3.69
CA ARG A 145 -8.85 -20.78 2.52
C ARG A 145 -7.95 -21.94 2.93
N GLU A 146 -7.11 -21.77 3.94
CA GLU A 146 -6.23 -22.86 4.40
C GLU A 146 -7.04 -23.98 5.08
N ILE A 147 -8.11 -23.65 5.81
CA ILE A 147 -9.03 -24.66 6.38
C ILE A 147 -9.69 -25.48 5.27
N GLN A 148 -10.18 -24.82 4.22
CA GLN A 148 -10.80 -25.52 3.08
C GLN A 148 -9.80 -26.38 2.30
N ARG A 149 -8.53 -26.01 2.24
CA ARG A 149 -7.49 -26.85 1.64
C ARG A 149 -7.19 -28.07 2.49
N LEU A 150 -7.12 -27.90 3.82
CA LEU A 150 -6.96 -29.00 4.75
C LEU A 150 -8.14 -29.99 4.64
N GLU A 151 -9.37 -29.48 4.62
CA GLU A 151 -10.58 -30.29 4.44
C GLU A 151 -10.50 -31.15 3.17
N LYS A 152 -10.23 -30.53 2.02
CA LYS A 152 -10.09 -31.26 0.75
C LYS A 152 -8.98 -32.31 0.78
N LEU A 153 -7.84 -31.99 1.41
CA LEU A 153 -6.75 -32.95 1.56
C LEU A 153 -7.18 -34.18 2.37
N LEU A 154 -7.96 -33.98 3.43
CA LEU A 154 -8.49 -35.08 4.24
C LEU A 154 -9.48 -35.91 3.42
N GLU A 155 -10.41 -35.28 2.72
CA GLU A 155 -11.42 -35.93 1.86
C GLU A 155 -10.77 -36.73 0.72
N ASP A 156 -9.77 -36.17 0.04
CA ASP A 156 -9.00 -36.86 -1.02
C ASP A 156 -8.30 -38.14 -0.50
N THR A 157 -8.02 -38.21 0.81
CA THR A 157 -7.45 -39.40 1.49
C THR A 157 -8.49 -40.31 2.14
N GLY A 158 -9.78 -40.02 1.97
CA GLY A 158 -10.89 -40.79 2.55
C GLY A 158 -11.18 -40.48 4.01
N ILE A 159 -10.73 -39.33 4.53
CA ILE A 159 -10.95 -38.89 5.91
C ILE A 159 -12.01 -37.78 5.93
N GLU A 160 -13.28 -38.17 6.10
CA GLU A 160 -14.44 -37.27 6.09
C GLU A 160 -14.65 -36.54 7.44
N LEU A 161 -13.60 -35.92 7.99
CA LEU A 161 -13.66 -35.29 9.33
C LEU A 161 -14.64 -34.10 9.37
N SER A 162 -14.75 -33.35 8.29
CA SER A 162 -15.67 -32.21 8.12
C SER A 162 -17.15 -32.60 8.22
N SER A 163 -17.49 -33.84 7.86
CA SER A 163 -18.87 -34.35 7.95
C SER A 163 -19.36 -34.46 9.40
N VAL A 164 -18.45 -34.80 10.33
CA VAL A 164 -18.78 -35.03 11.74
C VAL A 164 -18.33 -33.88 12.66
N ALA A 165 -17.23 -33.20 12.35
CA ALA A 165 -16.71 -32.09 13.14
C ALA A 165 -17.19 -30.74 12.61
N THR A 166 -17.88 -29.97 13.45
CA THR A 166 -18.34 -28.61 13.09
C THR A 166 -17.19 -27.65 12.82
N ASP A 167 -16.04 -27.85 13.46
CA ASP A 167 -14.80 -27.11 13.22
C ASP A 167 -13.61 -28.08 13.27
N ILE A 168 -13.07 -28.41 12.11
CA ILE A 168 -11.90 -29.30 11.99
C ILE A 168 -10.62 -28.69 12.58
N THR A 169 -10.60 -27.37 12.81
CA THR A 169 -9.51 -26.66 13.48
C THR A 169 -9.77 -26.36 14.95
N GLY A 170 -10.94 -26.77 15.47
CA GLY A 170 -11.26 -26.73 16.88
C GLY A 170 -10.45 -27.74 17.68
N VAL A 171 -10.60 -27.74 19.01
CA VAL A 171 -9.81 -28.60 19.91
C VAL A 171 -9.88 -30.08 19.53
N SER A 172 -11.07 -30.60 19.23
CA SER A 172 -11.25 -32.02 18.86
C SER A 172 -10.61 -32.35 17.51
N GLY A 173 -10.87 -31.52 16.50
CA GLY A 173 -10.30 -31.71 15.16
C GLY A 173 -8.79 -31.66 15.18
N ARG A 174 -8.19 -30.70 15.92
CA ARG A 174 -6.73 -30.63 16.08
C ARG A 174 -6.13 -31.86 16.76
N LEU A 175 -6.74 -32.36 17.84
CA LEU A 175 -6.25 -33.58 18.50
C LEU A 175 -6.30 -34.80 17.56
N MET A 176 -7.37 -34.93 16.78
CA MET A 176 -7.49 -36.00 15.78
C MET A 176 -6.46 -35.85 14.65
N LEU A 177 -6.24 -34.62 14.17
CA LEU A 177 -5.22 -34.33 13.15
C LEU A 177 -3.80 -34.61 13.66
N GLU A 178 -3.48 -34.22 14.89
CA GLU A 178 -2.19 -34.52 15.53
C GLU A 178 -1.99 -36.04 15.67
N ALA A 179 -3.02 -36.78 16.08
CA ALA A 179 -2.96 -38.23 16.15
C ALA A 179 -2.76 -38.90 14.78
N LEU A 180 -3.41 -38.38 13.73
CA LEU A 180 -3.21 -38.83 12.34
C LEU A 180 -1.78 -38.55 11.86
N ILE A 181 -1.23 -37.38 12.18
CA ILE A 181 0.18 -37.03 11.89
C ILE A 181 1.15 -37.98 12.59
N ASP A 182 0.84 -38.36 13.84
CA ASP A 182 1.60 -39.36 14.61
C ASP A 182 1.41 -40.81 14.11
N GLY A 183 0.68 -41.02 13.01
CA GLY A 183 0.44 -42.33 12.41
C GLY A 183 -0.66 -43.15 13.09
N ARG A 184 -1.45 -42.55 13.99
CA ARG A 184 -2.58 -43.23 14.64
C ARG A 184 -3.82 -43.10 13.75
N ASN A 185 -4.24 -44.23 13.16
CA ASN A 185 -5.33 -44.29 12.19
C ASN A 185 -6.53 -45.15 12.63
N ASP A 186 -6.55 -45.61 13.89
CA ASP A 186 -7.70 -46.34 14.44
C ASP A 186 -8.87 -45.38 14.71
N SER A 187 -10.01 -45.63 14.06
CA SER A 187 -11.17 -44.74 14.08
C SER A 187 -11.82 -44.63 15.46
N VAL A 188 -11.80 -45.71 16.26
CA VAL A 188 -12.34 -45.71 17.63
C VAL A 188 -11.47 -44.85 18.53
N GLN A 189 -10.15 -45.00 18.47
CA GLN A 189 -9.21 -44.17 19.23
C GLN A 189 -9.31 -42.69 18.85
N LEU A 190 -9.41 -42.38 17.56
CA LEU A 190 -9.59 -41.01 17.10
C LEU A 190 -10.91 -40.40 17.63
N SER A 191 -12.01 -41.16 17.61
CA SER A 191 -13.30 -40.70 18.12
C SER A 191 -13.26 -40.33 19.62
N GLN A 192 -12.44 -41.03 20.42
CA GLN A 192 -12.28 -40.77 21.85
C GLN A 192 -11.55 -39.45 22.14
N LEU A 193 -10.88 -38.86 21.15
CA LEU A 193 -10.23 -37.55 21.28
C LEU A 193 -11.23 -36.38 21.23
N ALA A 194 -12.49 -36.64 20.86
CA ALA A 194 -13.54 -35.64 20.87
C ALA A 194 -13.74 -35.05 22.29
N LYS A 195 -13.73 -33.72 22.39
CA LYS A 195 -13.95 -32.95 23.64
C LYS A 195 -15.38 -32.42 23.76
N GLY A 196 -16.30 -32.94 22.94
CA GLY A 196 -17.70 -32.57 22.89
C GLY A 196 -18.46 -33.44 21.90
N ARG A 197 -19.74 -33.14 21.70
CA ARG A 197 -20.58 -33.90 20.75
C ARG A 197 -20.23 -33.53 19.32
N LEU A 198 -19.88 -34.53 18.52
CA LEU A 198 -19.76 -34.43 17.06
C LEU A 198 -21.13 -34.65 16.40
N ARG A 199 -21.27 -34.20 15.15
CA ARG A 199 -22.48 -34.45 14.34
C ARG A 199 -22.60 -35.95 14.06
N SER A 200 -23.85 -36.41 13.99
CA SER A 200 -24.23 -37.77 13.61
C SER A 200 -24.30 -37.92 12.11
#